data_AF-A0A6B0SX26-F1
#
_entry.id   AF-A0A6B0SX26-F1
#
_cell.length_a   1.000
_cell.length_b   1.000
_cell.length_c   1.000
_cell.angle_alpha   90.00
_cell.angle_beta   90.00
_cell.angle_gamma   90.00
#
_symmetry.space_group_name_H-M   'P 1'
#
loop_
_entity.id
_entity.type
_entity.pdbx_description
1 polymer ?
#
loop_
_entity_poly.entity_id
_entity_poly.type
_entity_poly.pdbx_seq_one_letter_code
_entity_poly.pdbx_strand_id
1 'polypeptide(L)'
;MTDPRRGSNETDDAPTDRLSRRRFGGALAAAGAVGIAGCSGNGGDTATDEPTEAMDTPTDTPMQTETETAEPTEEAPPNPDVDVLNYALTLEHLENAFYREGLAEFSDDEIMMADSLSKFGEAVRMDVPEFLAVAGEHEAAHVDAISATIEDLGGTPVEEAEYDFGYSNPSEFLATAQALENTGVAAYTGAAAAIKQNAVLGAAAGIQSVEARHASFLNLVNGDSPFPNGVEEAASVDEVLEIAGNFITSDVASPAPLDGEDEPTADRKAENDVSDVDVLNYALTLEHLENAFYRDGLAEFSDDELMNASVLSDYGEELRMGVPGHLETVGAHEAAHVSAIADTVEQLGGTPVEEANYDFGYTNPSEFLGVARALENTGVSAYAGQAGTVANDAVFGAAVGIHAVEARHASFLNELNVESPFPMAVDEPRTMEEVIEIAGQFIVEE
;
A
#
# COMPACT_ATOMS: atom_id res chain seq x y z
N MET A 1 41.81 -45.88 52.60
CA MET A 1 40.59 -46.32 51.91
C MET A 1 40.15 -45.19 50.99
N THR A 2 40.22 -45.44 49.68
CA THR A 2 39.41 -44.86 48.59
C THR A 2 39.10 -43.34 48.56
N ASP A 3 39.83 -42.65 47.66
CA ASP A 3 39.36 -41.83 46.51
C ASP A 3 38.52 -40.53 46.70
N PRO A 4 38.54 -39.55 45.75
CA PRO A 4 38.87 -38.15 46.00
C PRO A 4 37.90 -37.15 45.29
N ARG A 5 38.34 -35.89 45.16
CA ARG A 5 37.90 -34.84 44.20
C ARG A 5 36.48 -34.28 44.37
N ARG A 6 36.41 -32.99 44.70
CA ARG A 6 36.28 -31.91 43.70
C ARG A 6 36.38 -30.55 44.40
N GLY A 7 37.34 -29.74 43.96
CA GLY A 7 37.25 -28.28 44.09
C GLY A 7 36.82 -27.71 42.76
N SER A 8 36.19 -26.53 42.79
CA SER A 8 36.48 -25.40 41.90
C SER A 8 35.47 -24.26 42.11
N ASN A 9 36.04 -23.08 42.32
CA ASN A 9 35.66 -21.75 41.83
C ASN A 9 34.34 -21.08 42.24
N GLU A 10 34.56 -19.96 42.94
CA GLU A 10 33.93 -18.65 42.74
C GLU A 10 33.48 -18.38 41.29
N THR A 11 32.24 -17.90 41.15
CA THR A 11 31.85 -16.98 40.09
C THR A 11 30.84 -15.98 40.64
N ASP A 12 31.08 -14.72 40.30
CA ASP A 12 30.34 -13.50 40.59
C ASP A 12 28.83 -13.61 40.35
N ASP A 13 28.04 -13.09 41.30
CA ASP A 13 26.66 -12.66 41.09
C ASP A 13 26.66 -11.22 40.57
N ALA A 14 26.30 -11.06 39.29
CA ALA A 14 25.88 -9.78 38.72
C ALA A 14 24.51 -9.98 38.03
N PRO A 15 23.56 -9.05 38.17
CA PRO A 15 22.26 -9.16 37.53
C PRO A 15 22.44 -8.93 36.03
N THR A 16 21.92 -9.84 35.20
CA THR A 16 21.93 -9.68 33.75
C THR A 16 20.90 -8.64 33.34
N ASP A 17 21.40 -7.43 33.15
CA ASP A 17 20.76 -6.34 32.40
C ASP A 17 20.58 -6.81 30.94
N ARG A 18 19.37 -7.23 30.57
CA ARG A 18 18.99 -7.56 29.19
C ARG A 18 18.17 -6.42 28.58
N LEU A 19 18.74 -5.22 28.52
CA LEU A 19 18.22 -4.13 27.68
C LEU A 19 19.39 -3.37 27.05
N SER A 20 19.95 -3.95 25.99
CA SER A 20 20.75 -3.21 25.01
C SER A 20 20.80 -4.01 23.71
N ARG A 21 19.69 -4.00 22.96
CA ARG A 21 19.77 -4.22 21.52
C ARG A 21 20.31 -2.94 20.91
N ARG A 22 21.51 -3.05 20.34
CA ARG A 22 22.23 -1.99 19.64
C ARG A 22 21.34 -1.45 18.52
N ARG A 23 20.92 -0.19 18.65
CA ARG A 23 20.67 0.70 17.53
C ARG A 23 21.94 0.74 16.67
N PHE A 24 21.93 0.05 15.52
CA PHE A 24 22.76 0.46 14.40
C PHE A 24 22.00 1.59 13.73
N GLY A 25 22.47 2.81 13.96
CA GLY A 25 21.87 4.02 13.40
C GLY A 25 22.03 4.06 11.89
N GLY A 26 20.91 3.97 11.19
CA GLY A 26 20.66 4.65 9.93
C GLY A 26 19.62 5.72 10.20
N ALA A 27 20.06 6.93 10.53
CA ALA A 27 19.18 8.08 10.47
C ALA A 27 18.97 8.40 8.98
N LEU A 28 17.87 7.94 8.40
CA LEU A 28 17.39 8.49 7.14
C LEU A 28 16.41 9.61 7.51
N ALA A 29 16.86 10.85 7.30
CA ALA A 29 15.97 11.98 7.35
C ALA A 29 14.96 11.82 6.20
N ALA A 30 13.67 11.71 6.52
CA ALA A 30 12.60 11.96 5.58
C ALA A 30 12.73 13.43 5.14
N ALA A 31 13.35 13.63 3.98
CA ALA A 31 13.37 14.90 3.29
C ALA A 31 12.50 14.71 2.04
N GLY A 32 11.29 15.24 2.09
CA GLY A 32 10.41 15.35 0.94
C GLY A 32 11.12 16.07 -0.21
N ALA A 33 11.04 15.47 -1.39
CA ALA A 33 11.26 16.13 -2.67
C ALA A 33 10.71 15.23 -3.80
N VAL A 34 9.38 15.19 -3.95
CA VAL A 34 8.79 14.90 -5.27
C VAL A 34 9.05 16.14 -6.12
N GLY A 35 10.12 16.09 -6.91
CA GLY A 35 10.53 17.17 -7.79
C GLY A 35 10.18 16.83 -9.24
N ILE A 36 8.99 17.23 -9.71
CA ILE A 36 8.66 17.20 -11.14
C ILE A 36 9.50 18.28 -11.85
N ALA A 37 10.41 17.85 -12.72
CA ALA A 37 11.34 18.70 -13.44
C ALA A 37 10.62 19.53 -14.53
N GLY A 38 10.21 20.75 -14.19
CA GLY A 38 9.79 21.77 -15.14
C GLY A 38 10.98 22.40 -15.87
N CYS A 39 11.08 22.16 -17.17
CA CYS A 39 12.01 22.88 -18.05
C CYS A 39 11.58 24.34 -18.18
N SER A 40 12.45 25.28 -17.79
CA SER A 40 12.33 26.68 -18.22
C SER A 40 13.70 27.27 -18.52
N GLY A 41 13.93 27.52 -19.81
CA GLY A 41 15.09 28.25 -20.29
C GLY A 41 14.88 29.74 -20.11
N ASN A 42 15.90 30.44 -19.62
CA ASN A 42 16.06 31.86 -19.91
C ASN A 42 17.54 32.24 -19.93
N GLY A 43 18.01 32.66 -21.11
CA GLY A 43 19.35 33.20 -21.32
C GLY A 43 19.45 34.64 -20.83
N GLY A 44 20.45 34.90 -19.98
CA GLY A 44 20.82 36.24 -19.51
C GLY A 44 21.90 36.88 -20.39
N ASP A 45 21.46 37.88 -21.15
CA ASP A 45 21.97 39.25 -21.28
C ASP A 45 23.50 39.54 -21.32
N THR A 46 23.92 40.25 -22.38
CA THR A 46 25.13 41.09 -22.39
C THR A 46 24.88 42.40 -23.11
N ALA A 47 25.15 43.49 -22.40
CA ALA A 47 25.06 44.89 -22.77
C ALA A 47 25.92 45.32 -23.97
N THR A 48 25.52 46.36 -24.70
CA THR A 48 26.12 47.73 -24.71
C THR A 48 25.76 48.55 -25.96
N ASP A 49 25.71 49.88 -25.74
CA ASP A 49 25.90 51.02 -26.65
C ASP A 49 24.77 51.53 -27.58
N GLU A 50 24.27 52.71 -27.20
CA GLU A 50 23.73 53.81 -28.02
C GLU A 50 24.88 54.56 -28.73
N PRO A 51 24.68 55.16 -29.93
CA PRO A 51 24.20 56.56 -29.94
C PRO A 51 23.29 56.98 -31.12
N THR A 52 22.23 57.72 -30.77
CA THR A 52 21.68 58.95 -31.40
C THR A 52 21.75 59.13 -32.92
N GLU A 53 20.58 59.38 -33.56
CA GLU A 53 20.34 60.53 -34.46
C GLU A 53 18.82 60.84 -34.61
N ALA A 54 18.48 62.06 -34.18
CA ALA A 54 17.57 63.07 -34.74
C ALA A 54 16.32 62.74 -35.59
N MET A 55 15.20 63.30 -35.09
CA MET A 55 14.16 64.09 -35.78
C MET A 55 13.24 63.38 -36.80
N ASP A 56 11.95 63.24 -36.49
CA ASP A 56 10.90 64.12 -37.04
C ASP A 56 9.56 63.86 -36.33
N THR A 57 8.83 64.91 -35.98
CA THR A 57 7.50 64.84 -35.34
C THR A 57 6.42 65.12 -36.36
N PRO A 58 5.35 64.31 -36.40
CA PRO A 58 4.04 64.81 -36.77
C PRO A 58 3.10 64.77 -35.56
N THR A 59 2.47 65.91 -35.33
CA THR A 59 1.31 66.09 -34.47
C THR A 59 0.19 65.13 -34.88
N ASP A 60 -0.25 64.28 -33.96
CA ASP A 60 -1.55 63.62 -34.10
C ASP A 60 -2.33 63.56 -32.79
N THR A 61 -3.64 63.64 -32.97
CA THR A 61 -4.71 63.90 -31.99
C THR A 61 -4.77 62.80 -30.91
N PRO A 62 -5.07 63.09 -29.63
CA PRO A 62 -5.16 62.04 -28.61
C PRO A 62 -6.41 61.20 -28.87
N MET A 63 -6.22 60.05 -29.52
CA MET A 63 -7.22 58.99 -29.55
C MET A 63 -7.12 58.25 -28.22
N GLN A 64 -8.23 58.18 -27.50
CA GLN A 64 -8.32 57.43 -26.25
C GLN A 64 -7.91 55.98 -26.54
N THR A 65 -6.83 55.53 -25.92
CA THR A 65 -6.54 54.11 -25.80
C THR A 65 -7.65 53.55 -24.94
N GLU A 66 -8.61 52.89 -25.57
CA GLU A 66 -9.48 51.96 -24.86
C GLU A 66 -8.56 50.90 -24.28
N THR A 67 -8.42 50.92 -22.95
CA THR A 67 -7.85 49.79 -22.23
C THR A 67 -8.70 48.59 -22.61
N GLU A 68 -8.15 47.67 -23.39
CA GLU A 68 -8.71 46.33 -23.52
C GLU A 68 -8.83 45.78 -22.11
N THR A 69 -10.06 45.73 -21.62
CA THR A 69 -10.41 44.92 -20.46
C THR A 69 -9.99 43.51 -20.84
N ALA A 70 -8.93 43.01 -20.20
CA ALA A 70 -8.58 41.61 -20.28
C ALA A 70 -9.85 40.82 -20.00
N GLU A 71 -10.30 40.02 -20.98
CA GLU A 71 -11.34 39.04 -20.72
C GLU A 71 -10.91 38.20 -19.52
N PRO A 72 -11.83 37.87 -18.59
CA PRO A 72 -11.48 36.99 -17.50
C PRO A 72 -10.93 35.72 -18.14
N THR A 73 -9.68 35.37 -17.81
CA THR A 73 -9.12 34.08 -18.16
C THR A 73 -10.14 33.05 -17.70
N GLU A 74 -10.74 32.33 -18.65
CA GLU A 74 -11.63 31.22 -18.37
C GLU A 74 -10.84 30.29 -17.45
N GLU A 75 -11.26 30.18 -16.17
CA GLU A 75 -10.60 29.27 -15.23
C GLU A 75 -10.59 27.89 -15.89
N ALA A 76 -9.41 27.27 -15.95
CA ALA A 76 -9.31 25.91 -16.45
C ALA A 76 -10.33 25.06 -15.67
N PRO A 77 -11.06 24.16 -16.35
CA PRO A 77 -12.03 23.31 -15.65
C PRO A 77 -11.33 22.58 -14.50
N PRO A 78 -12.02 22.41 -13.34
CA PRO A 78 -11.44 21.73 -12.20
C PRO A 78 -10.95 20.35 -12.61
N ASN A 79 -9.82 19.95 -12.05
CA ASN A 79 -9.24 18.66 -12.36
C ASN A 79 -10.19 17.53 -11.90
N PRO A 80 -10.52 16.55 -12.76
CA PRO A 80 -11.52 15.53 -12.45
C PRO A 80 -11.12 14.61 -11.29
N ASP A 81 -9.83 14.55 -10.95
CA ASP A 81 -9.36 13.69 -9.86
C ASP A 81 -9.50 14.33 -8.47
N VAL A 82 -9.79 15.64 -8.39
CA VAL A 82 -9.91 16.34 -7.11
C VAL A 82 -11.05 15.78 -6.26
N ASP A 83 -12.16 15.36 -6.88
CA ASP A 83 -13.30 14.82 -6.14
C ASP A 83 -13.01 13.43 -5.57
N VAL A 84 -12.39 12.53 -6.35
CA VAL A 84 -11.99 11.20 -5.85
C VAL A 84 -10.88 11.28 -4.80
N LEU A 85 -9.95 12.23 -4.93
CA LEU A 85 -8.92 12.46 -3.92
C LEU A 85 -9.51 13.05 -2.63
N ASN A 86 -10.48 13.95 -2.71
CA ASN A 86 -11.17 14.44 -1.52
C ASN A 86 -12.05 13.37 -0.86
N TYR A 87 -12.61 12.45 -1.65
CA TYR A 87 -13.26 11.26 -1.11
C TYR A 87 -12.27 10.39 -0.31
N ALA A 88 -11.10 10.07 -0.88
CA ALA A 88 -10.05 9.32 -0.18
C ALA A 88 -9.58 10.07 1.09
N LEU A 89 -9.26 11.36 0.97
CA LEU A 89 -8.82 12.20 2.09
C LEU A 89 -9.83 12.26 3.25
N THR A 90 -11.13 12.12 2.97
CA THR A 90 -12.16 12.05 4.02
C THR A 90 -11.96 10.81 4.90
N LEU A 91 -11.56 9.69 4.31
CA LEU A 91 -11.30 8.43 5.02
C LEU A 91 -9.95 8.49 5.75
N GLU A 92 -8.91 9.01 5.09
CA GLU A 92 -7.61 9.20 5.72
C GLU A 92 -7.68 10.10 6.97
N HIS A 93 -8.51 11.15 6.94
CA HIS A 93 -8.75 11.97 8.12
C HIS A 93 -9.43 11.19 9.25
N LEU A 94 -10.38 10.32 8.92
CA LEU A 94 -11.08 9.46 9.88
C LEU A 94 -10.09 8.48 10.54
N GLU A 95 -9.26 7.79 9.75
CA GLU A 95 -8.29 6.79 10.22
C GLU A 95 -7.12 7.44 10.98
N ASN A 96 -6.57 8.55 10.49
CA ASN A 96 -5.56 9.32 11.21
C ASN A 96 -6.10 9.82 12.56
N ALA A 97 -7.32 10.36 12.61
CA ALA A 97 -7.93 10.77 13.88
C ALA A 97 -8.16 9.58 14.82
N PHE A 98 -8.63 8.45 14.28
CA PHE A 98 -8.86 7.22 15.02
C PHE A 98 -7.60 6.72 15.74
N TYR A 99 -6.48 6.55 15.02
CA TYR A 99 -5.23 6.10 15.63
C TYR A 99 -4.68 7.12 16.62
N ARG A 100 -4.68 8.41 16.25
CA ARG A 100 -4.19 9.49 17.10
C ARG A 100 -4.95 9.58 18.43
N GLU A 101 -6.26 9.39 18.41
CA GLU A 101 -7.09 9.40 19.62
C GLU A 101 -6.98 8.10 20.43
N GLY A 102 -7.03 6.94 19.77
CA GLY A 102 -6.94 5.64 20.43
C GLY A 102 -5.62 5.40 21.13
N LEU A 103 -4.50 5.76 20.48
CA LEU A 103 -3.15 5.67 21.05
C LEU A 103 -2.88 6.72 22.14
N ALA A 104 -3.68 7.80 22.20
CA ALA A 104 -3.64 8.75 23.30
C ALA A 104 -4.48 8.28 24.50
N GLU A 105 -5.54 7.52 24.27
CA GLU A 105 -6.46 7.00 25.30
C GLU A 105 -5.90 5.76 26.00
N PHE A 106 -5.34 4.80 25.25
CA PHE A 106 -4.84 3.54 25.79
C PHE A 106 -3.31 3.50 25.83
N SER A 107 -2.75 3.08 26.97
CA SER A 107 -1.32 2.82 27.07
C SER A 107 -0.90 1.53 26.36
N ASP A 108 0.36 1.41 25.99
CA ASP A 108 0.94 0.17 25.43
C ASP A 108 0.61 -1.04 26.31
N ASP A 109 0.72 -0.91 27.63
CA ASP A 109 0.40 -1.99 28.59
C ASP A 109 -1.08 -2.41 28.53
N GLU A 110 -2.01 -1.48 28.28
CA GLU A 110 -3.43 -1.79 28.11
C GLU A 110 -3.69 -2.48 26.77
N ILE A 111 -3.07 -2.00 25.69
CA ILE A 111 -3.17 -2.61 24.35
C ILE A 111 -2.61 -4.04 24.37
N MET A 112 -1.41 -4.25 24.90
CA MET A 112 -0.79 -5.58 25.03
C MET A 112 -1.64 -6.57 25.84
N MET A 113 -2.51 -6.06 26.72
CA MET A 113 -3.37 -6.86 27.60
C MET A 113 -4.82 -6.93 27.13
N ALA A 114 -5.12 -6.48 25.91
CA ALA A 114 -6.43 -6.63 25.30
C ALA A 114 -6.89 -8.10 25.30
N ASP A 115 -8.16 -8.34 25.62
CA ASP A 115 -8.73 -9.69 25.66
C ASP A 115 -8.68 -10.37 24.27
N SER A 116 -8.84 -9.60 23.18
CA SER A 116 -8.69 -10.08 21.80
C SER A 116 -7.30 -10.68 21.54
N LEU A 117 -6.26 -10.16 22.20
CA LEU A 117 -4.90 -10.64 22.06
C LEU A 117 -4.54 -11.82 22.96
N SER A 118 -5.45 -12.26 23.84
CA SER A 118 -5.16 -13.26 24.89
C SER A 118 -4.71 -14.62 24.36
N LYS A 119 -5.02 -14.96 23.10
CA LYS A 119 -4.57 -16.17 22.42
C LYS A 119 -3.12 -16.11 21.92
N PHE A 120 -2.55 -14.92 21.82
CA PHE A 120 -1.20 -14.71 21.31
C PHE A 120 -0.14 -14.80 22.41
N GLY A 121 1.07 -15.21 22.01
CA GLY A 121 2.24 -15.21 22.87
C GLY A 121 2.67 -13.81 23.29
N GLU A 122 3.64 -13.71 24.19
CA GLU A 122 4.20 -12.42 24.63
C GLU A 122 4.88 -11.66 23.47
N ALA A 123 5.55 -12.36 22.55
CA ALA A 123 6.21 -11.74 21.40
C ALA A 123 5.25 -10.90 20.55
N VAL A 124 4.21 -11.52 19.98
CA VAL A 124 3.20 -10.82 19.17
C VAL A 124 2.56 -9.68 19.96
N ARG A 125 2.15 -9.92 21.21
CA ARG A 125 1.51 -8.89 22.03
C ARG A 125 2.38 -7.66 22.21
N MET A 126 3.68 -7.83 22.41
CA MET A 126 4.63 -6.72 22.57
C MET A 126 4.82 -5.88 21.31
N ASP A 127 4.59 -6.44 20.12
CA ASP A 127 4.76 -5.73 18.86
C ASP A 127 3.50 -4.93 18.48
N VAL A 128 2.31 -5.33 18.95
CA VAL A 128 1.03 -4.68 18.59
C VAL A 128 1.01 -3.17 18.84
N PRO A 129 1.40 -2.63 20.01
CA PRO A 129 1.35 -1.18 20.23
C PRO A 129 2.23 -0.40 19.24
N GLU A 130 3.43 -0.91 18.93
CA GLU A 130 4.33 -0.27 17.96
C GLU A 130 3.74 -0.33 16.55
N PHE A 131 3.16 -1.45 16.14
CA PHE A 131 2.53 -1.57 14.82
C PHE A 131 1.30 -0.67 14.68
N LEU A 132 0.49 -0.48 15.73
CA LEU A 132 -0.60 0.50 15.70
C LEU A 132 -0.08 1.94 15.64
N ALA A 133 1.05 2.24 16.30
CA ALA A 133 1.70 3.54 16.19
C ALA A 133 2.23 3.80 14.77
N VAL A 134 2.84 2.80 14.14
CA VAL A 134 3.30 2.88 12.75
C VAL A 134 2.13 3.06 11.79
N ALA A 135 1.01 2.33 11.96
CA ALA A 135 -0.20 2.54 11.17
C ALA A 135 -0.70 3.99 11.31
N GLY A 136 -0.80 4.52 12.54
CA GLY A 136 -1.15 5.93 12.75
C GLY A 136 -0.18 6.94 12.12
N GLU A 137 1.12 6.62 12.04
CA GLU A 137 2.10 7.42 11.30
C GLU A 137 1.89 7.35 9.78
N HIS A 138 1.48 6.19 9.26
CA HIS A 138 1.12 6.01 7.86
C HIS A 138 -0.12 6.81 7.49
N GLU A 139 -1.19 6.75 8.28
CA GLU A 139 -2.41 7.54 8.01
C GLU A 139 -2.15 9.04 8.00
N ALA A 140 -1.28 9.52 8.89
CA ALA A 140 -0.85 10.91 8.86
C ALA A 140 -0.08 11.26 7.56
N ALA A 141 0.76 10.33 7.08
CA ALA A 141 1.48 10.51 5.83
C ALA A 141 0.57 10.43 4.59
N HIS A 142 -0.47 9.61 4.61
CA HIS A 142 -1.49 9.55 3.57
C HIS A 142 -2.26 10.88 3.47
N VAL A 143 -2.74 11.41 4.62
CA VAL A 143 -3.37 12.74 4.69
C VAL A 143 -2.48 13.81 4.05
N ASP A 144 -1.20 13.85 4.41
CA ASP A 144 -0.23 14.81 3.86
C ASP A 144 -0.05 14.63 2.35
N ALA A 145 0.10 13.39 1.88
CA ALA A 145 0.34 13.07 0.47
C ALA A 145 -0.87 13.41 -0.43
N ILE A 146 -2.08 13.05 0.01
CA ILE A 146 -3.31 13.30 -0.74
C ILE A 146 -3.63 14.80 -0.73
N SER A 147 -3.48 15.48 0.40
CA SER A 147 -3.67 16.93 0.50
C SER A 147 -2.75 17.68 -0.46
N ALA A 148 -1.46 17.34 -0.46
CA ALA A 148 -0.49 17.93 -1.38
C ALA A 148 -0.85 17.68 -2.85
N THR A 149 -1.31 16.46 -3.17
CA THR A 149 -1.76 16.11 -4.53
C THR A 149 -2.97 16.94 -4.96
N ILE A 150 -3.96 17.10 -4.09
CA ILE A 150 -5.14 17.93 -4.36
C ILE A 150 -4.73 19.39 -4.63
N GLU A 151 -3.84 19.96 -3.82
CA GLU A 151 -3.33 21.32 -4.01
C GLU A 151 -2.56 21.48 -5.34
N ASP A 152 -1.71 20.50 -5.69
CA ASP A 152 -0.96 20.48 -6.94
C ASP A 152 -1.87 20.41 -8.18
N LEU A 153 -3.03 19.75 -8.06
CA LEU A 153 -4.07 19.71 -9.08
C LEU A 153 -4.96 20.97 -9.08
N GLY A 154 -4.70 21.95 -8.21
CA GLY A 154 -5.45 23.20 -8.08
C GLY A 154 -6.79 23.06 -7.33
N GLY A 155 -6.99 21.93 -6.65
CA GLY A 155 -8.15 21.68 -5.79
C GLY A 155 -8.00 22.30 -4.39
N THR A 156 -9.03 22.12 -3.58
CA THR A 156 -9.00 22.45 -2.14
C THR A 156 -9.17 21.14 -1.37
N PRO A 157 -8.20 20.75 -0.52
CA PRO A 157 -8.35 19.60 0.36
C PRO A 157 -9.55 19.76 1.30
N VAL A 158 -10.29 18.67 1.51
CA VAL A 158 -11.34 18.60 2.54
C VAL A 158 -10.68 18.68 3.91
N GLU A 159 -11.34 19.36 4.85
CA GLU A 159 -10.85 19.51 6.21
C GLU A 159 -11.24 18.31 7.08
N GLU A 160 -10.43 18.01 8.10
CA GLU A 160 -10.71 16.99 9.11
C GLU A 160 -12.06 17.27 9.83
N ALA A 161 -12.83 16.23 10.10
CA ALA A 161 -14.09 16.31 10.85
C ALA A 161 -13.89 16.12 12.36
N GLU A 162 -14.96 16.26 13.15
CA GLU A 162 -15.00 15.79 14.55
C GLU A 162 -15.59 14.38 14.61
N TYR A 163 -14.96 13.47 15.35
CA TYR A 163 -15.31 12.06 15.38
C TYR A 163 -15.73 11.55 16.77
N ASP A 164 -16.56 10.49 16.80
CA ASP A 164 -16.87 9.67 17.98
C ASP A 164 -16.80 8.18 17.59
N PHE A 165 -15.75 7.50 18.03
CA PHE A 165 -15.46 6.11 17.69
C PHE A 165 -16.14 5.08 18.61
N GLY A 166 -16.72 5.52 19.73
CA GLY A 166 -17.53 4.67 20.62
C GLY A 166 -16.82 3.50 21.31
N TYR A 167 -15.51 3.30 21.15
CA TYR A 167 -14.76 2.27 21.88
C TYR A 167 -14.55 2.66 23.34
N SER A 168 -14.50 1.67 24.22
CA SER A 168 -14.32 1.86 25.67
C SER A 168 -13.17 1.05 26.27
N ASN A 169 -12.57 0.16 25.48
CA ASN A 169 -11.45 -0.68 25.89
C ASN A 169 -10.58 -1.07 24.67
N PRO A 170 -9.35 -1.57 24.91
CA PRO A 170 -8.42 -1.91 23.82
C PRO A 170 -8.92 -2.97 22.84
N SER A 171 -9.80 -3.91 23.25
CA SER A 171 -10.35 -4.91 22.32
C SER A 171 -11.39 -4.28 21.40
N GLU A 172 -12.20 -3.34 21.89
CA GLU A 172 -13.10 -2.55 21.05
C GLU A 172 -12.32 -1.62 20.11
N PHE A 173 -11.21 -1.02 20.58
CA PHE A 173 -10.31 -0.24 19.72
C PHE A 173 -9.75 -1.10 18.57
N LEU A 174 -9.18 -2.27 18.85
CA LEU A 174 -8.67 -3.17 17.81
C LEU A 174 -9.77 -3.64 16.83
N ALA A 175 -11.00 -3.86 17.31
CA ALA A 175 -12.12 -4.24 16.46
C ALA A 175 -12.58 -3.07 15.56
N THR A 176 -12.61 -1.84 16.07
CA THR A 176 -12.90 -0.65 15.26
C THR A 176 -11.79 -0.40 14.23
N ALA A 177 -10.52 -0.58 14.61
CA ALA A 177 -9.38 -0.47 13.68
C ALA A 177 -9.56 -1.44 12.50
N GLN A 178 -9.82 -2.72 12.80
CA GLN A 178 -10.09 -3.72 11.77
C GLN A 178 -11.24 -3.32 10.84
N ALA A 179 -12.33 -2.77 11.38
CA ALA A 179 -13.47 -2.36 10.58
C ALA A 179 -13.16 -1.17 9.67
N LEU A 180 -12.45 -0.16 10.17
CA LEU A 180 -12.04 1.01 9.40
C LEU A 180 -11.13 0.58 8.25
N GLU A 181 -10.07 -0.16 8.55
CA GLU A 181 -9.03 -0.53 7.59
C GLU A 181 -9.55 -1.44 6.47
N ASN A 182 -10.43 -2.41 6.80
CA ASN A 182 -11.12 -3.16 5.74
C ASN A 182 -12.08 -2.28 4.92
N THR A 183 -12.67 -1.24 5.51
CA THR A 183 -13.50 -0.26 4.79
C THR A 183 -12.64 0.62 3.88
N GLY A 184 -11.49 1.10 4.36
CA GLY A 184 -10.49 1.85 3.58
C GLY A 184 -10.05 1.07 2.34
N VAL A 185 -9.65 -0.20 2.53
CA VAL A 185 -9.28 -1.10 1.43
C VAL A 185 -10.40 -1.23 0.39
N ALA A 186 -11.64 -1.47 0.82
CA ALA A 186 -12.79 -1.60 -0.08
C ALA A 186 -13.13 -0.27 -0.79
N ALA A 187 -12.93 0.87 -0.11
CA ALA A 187 -13.14 2.20 -0.64
C ALA A 187 -12.14 2.56 -1.73
N TYR A 188 -10.83 2.36 -1.49
CA TYR A 188 -9.81 2.55 -2.51
C TYR A 188 -10.05 1.62 -3.70
N THR A 189 -10.39 0.36 -3.44
CA THR A 189 -10.68 -0.62 -4.51
C THR A 189 -11.87 -0.19 -5.37
N GLY A 190 -12.94 0.33 -4.74
CA GLY A 190 -14.12 0.80 -5.46
C GLY A 190 -13.95 2.14 -6.18
N ALA A 191 -13.12 3.04 -5.63
CA ALA A 191 -12.89 4.36 -6.20
C ALA A 191 -11.76 4.41 -7.24
N ALA A 192 -10.89 3.39 -7.30
CA ALA A 192 -9.72 3.41 -8.19
C ALA A 192 -10.05 3.72 -9.65
N ALA A 193 -11.16 3.17 -10.19
CA ALA A 193 -11.56 3.39 -11.57
C ALA A 193 -12.02 4.83 -11.87
N ALA A 194 -12.35 5.61 -10.82
CA ALA A 194 -12.70 7.01 -10.92
C ALA A 194 -11.48 7.90 -11.18
N ILE A 195 -10.26 7.46 -10.85
CA ILE A 195 -9.03 8.20 -11.15
C ILE A 195 -8.78 8.24 -12.67
N LYS A 196 -8.54 9.44 -13.19
CA LYS A 196 -8.40 9.76 -14.61
C LYS A 196 -6.95 9.99 -15.02
N GLN A 197 -6.10 10.53 -14.15
CA GLN A 197 -4.70 10.79 -14.48
C GLN A 197 -3.77 9.66 -14.03
N ASN A 198 -2.96 9.18 -14.98
CA ASN A 198 -1.87 8.24 -14.73
C ASN A 198 -0.91 8.64 -13.61
N ALA A 199 -0.63 9.94 -13.48
CA ALA A 199 0.35 10.44 -12.52
C ALA A 199 -0.03 10.15 -11.05
N VAL A 200 -1.31 9.93 -10.77
CA VAL A 200 -1.84 9.68 -9.42
C VAL A 200 -1.91 8.18 -9.11
N LEU A 201 -2.08 7.33 -10.14
CA LEU A 201 -2.37 5.90 -9.97
C LEU A 201 -1.28 5.12 -9.23
N GLY A 202 0.00 5.43 -9.45
CA GLY A 202 1.09 4.73 -8.76
C GLY A 202 1.08 4.98 -7.25
N ALA A 203 0.91 6.24 -6.84
CA ALA A 203 0.81 6.60 -5.42
C ALA A 203 -0.49 6.09 -4.80
N ALA A 204 -1.62 6.19 -5.50
CA ALA A 204 -2.90 5.67 -5.03
C ALA A 204 -2.88 4.15 -4.84
N ALA A 205 -2.26 3.40 -5.75
CA ALA A 205 -2.02 1.98 -5.57
C ALA A 205 -1.13 1.72 -4.35
N GLY A 206 -0.04 2.47 -4.20
CA GLY A 206 0.88 2.33 -3.07
C GLY A 206 0.24 2.61 -1.70
N ILE A 207 -0.75 3.50 -1.61
CA ILE A 207 -1.54 3.70 -0.39
C ILE A 207 -2.50 2.53 -0.19
N GLN A 208 -3.26 2.13 -1.22
CA GLN A 208 -4.20 1.00 -1.12
C GLN A 208 -3.54 -0.32 -0.68
N SER A 209 -2.30 -0.58 -1.08
CA SER A 209 -1.57 -1.76 -0.58
C SER A 209 -1.15 -1.63 0.89
N VAL A 210 -0.88 -0.42 1.38
CA VAL A 210 -0.59 -0.19 2.80
C VAL A 210 -1.85 -0.38 3.64
N GLU A 211 -2.99 0.17 3.22
CA GLU A 211 -4.32 -0.11 3.81
C GLU A 211 -4.58 -1.62 3.91
N ALA A 212 -4.31 -2.34 2.82
CA ALA A 212 -4.52 -3.77 2.78
C ALA A 212 -3.59 -4.53 3.75
N ARG A 213 -2.39 -4.03 3.99
CA ARG A 213 -1.46 -4.61 4.98
C ARG A 213 -1.88 -4.34 6.41
N HIS A 214 -2.34 -3.13 6.72
CA HIS A 214 -2.92 -2.79 8.01
C HIS A 214 -4.13 -3.69 8.29
N ALA A 215 -5.05 -3.80 7.33
CA ALA A 215 -6.22 -4.65 7.43
C ALA A 215 -5.86 -6.13 7.62
N SER A 216 -4.82 -6.64 6.95
CA SER A 216 -4.32 -8.01 7.13
C SER A 216 -3.81 -8.25 8.55
N PHE A 217 -2.99 -7.35 9.07
CA PHE A 217 -2.47 -7.40 10.44
C PHE A 217 -3.60 -7.35 11.47
N LEU A 218 -4.55 -6.41 11.32
CA LEU A 218 -5.68 -6.26 12.23
C LEU A 218 -6.65 -7.43 12.19
N ASN A 219 -6.86 -8.02 11.01
CA ASN A 219 -7.59 -9.27 10.88
C ASN A 219 -6.91 -10.38 11.67
N LEU A 220 -5.59 -10.54 11.52
CA LEU A 220 -4.83 -11.54 12.26
C LEU A 220 -4.96 -11.35 13.77
N VAL A 221 -4.69 -10.14 14.29
CA VAL A 221 -4.65 -9.90 15.74
C VAL A 221 -6.03 -9.87 16.40
N ASN A 222 -7.10 -9.62 15.64
CA ASN A 222 -8.48 -9.84 16.11
C ASN A 222 -8.94 -11.30 15.93
N GLY A 223 -8.19 -12.08 15.16
CA GLY A 223 -8.33 -13.51 15.08
C GLY A 223 -9.15 -14.05 13.92
N ASP A 224 -9.36 -13.21 12.91
CA ASP A 224 -9.94 -13.56 11.62
C ASP A 224 -8.85 -13.96 10.62
N SER A 225 -9.26 -14.33 9.40
CA SER A 225 -8.31 -14.59 8.31
C SER A 225 -7.63 -13.28 7.89
N PRO A 226 -6.30 -13.20 7.80
CA PRO A 226 -5.59 -11.99 7.35
C PRO A 226 -6.01 -11.57 5.92
N PHE A 227 -6.30 -12.57 5.08
CA PHE A 227 -6.77 -12.43 3.70
C PHE A 227 -8.03 -13.30 3.53
N PRO A 228 -9.24 -12.76 3.75
CA PRO A 228 -10.46 -13.55 3.75
C PRO A 228 -10.93 -13.94 2.34
N ASN A 229 -10.53 -13.18 1.32
CA ASN A 229 -10.97 -13.33 -0.07
C ASN A 229 -9.76 -13.43 -1.00
N GLY A 230 -9.91 -14.16 -2.10
CA GLY A 230 -8.89 -14.22 -3.16
C GLY A 230 -8.92 -13.02 -4.11
N VAL A 231 -9.97 -12.21 -4.10
CA VAL A 231 -10.00 -10.88 -4.76
C VAL A 231 -10.72 -9.95 -3.81
N GLU A 232 -10.18 -8.76 -3.59
CA GLU A 232 -10.80 -7.77 -2.72
C GLU A 232 -12.10 -7.23 -3.32
N GLU A 233 -13.13 -7.10 -2.50
CA GLU A 233 -14.44 -6.62 -2.95
C GLU A 233 -14.48 -5.09 -2.90
N ALA A 234 -14.89 -4.48 -4.02
CA ALA A 234 -15.10 -3.05 -4.10
C ALA A 234 -16.39 -2.63 -3.37
N ALA A 235 -16.28 -1.63 -2.49
CA ALA A 235 -17.45 -0.96 -1.91
C ALA A 235 -17.85 0.26 -2.74
N SER A 236 -19.14 0.58 -2.74
CA SER A 236 -19.61 1.83 -3.37
C SER A 236 -19.30 3.04 -2.48
N VAL A 237 -19.16 4.22 -3.09
CA VAL A 237 -18.97 5.48 -2.35
C VAL A 237 -20.07 5.68 -1.30
N ASP A 238 -21.33 5.43 -1.66
CA ASP A 238 -22.47 5.56 -0.75
C ASP A 238 -22.37 4.61 0.46
N GLU A 239 -21.97 3.36 0.24
CA GLU A 239 -21.80 2.36 1.29
C GLU A 239 -20.67 2.75 2.25
N VAL A 240 -19.55 3.20 1.70
CA VAL A 240 -18.40 3.65 2.49
C VAL A 240 -18.75 4.90 3.31
N LEU A 241 -19.42 5.88 2.70
CA LEU A 241 -19.83 7.09 3.39
C LEU A 241 -20.92 6.83 4.44
N GLU A 242 -21.78 5.82 4.24
CA GLU A 242 -22.72 5.36 5.27
C GLU A 242 -21.97 4.77 6.48
N ILE A 243 -20.94 3.97 6.25
CA ILE A 243 -20.09 3.40 7.31
C ILE A 243 -19.34 4.51 8.04
N ALA A 244 -18.57 5.32 7.33
CA ALA A 244 -17.77 6.43 7.87
C ALA A 244 -18.65 7.47 8.60
N GLY A 245 -19.83 7.75 8.07
CA GLY A 245 -20.79 8.69 8.63
C GLY A 245 -21.31 8.31 10.02
N ASN A 246 -21.17 7.05 10.45
CA ASN A 246 -21.51 6.65 11.83
C ASN A 246 -20.55 7.22 12.88
N PHE A 247 -19.35 7.64 12.48
CA PHE A 247 -18.32 8.18 13.36
C PHE A 247 -18.27 9.71 13.33
N ILE A 248 -18.82 10.36 12.30
CA ILE A 248 -18.74 11.81 12.13
C ILE A 248 -19.80 12.52 12.99
N THR A 249 -19.37 13.47 13.82
CA THR A 249 -20.25 14.24 14.73
C THR A 249 -20.42 15.72 14.36
N SER A 250 -19.51 16.26 13.54
CA SER A 250 -19.59 17.62 13.02
C SER A 250 -20.33 17.71 11.69
N ASP A 251 -20.86 18.90 11.36
CA ASP A 251 -21.34 19.21 10.02
C ASP A 251 -20.14 19.46 9.07
N VAL A 252 -19.64 18.43 8.39
CA VAL A 252 -18.65 18.55 7.31
C VAL A 252 -19.30 18.42 5.93
N ALA A 253 -18.65 18.98 4.91
CA ALA A 253 -19.09 18.81 3.54
C ALA A 253 -18.90 17.35 3.11
N SER A 254 -19.96 16.71 2.60
CA SER A 254 -19.82 15.40 1.98
C SER A 254 -19.02 15.52 0.68
N PRO A 255 -18.15 14.54 0.36
CA PRO A 255 -17.50 14.47 -0.94
C PRO A 255 -18.51 14.51 -2.08
N ALA A 256 -18.11 15.06 -3.22
CA ALA A 256 -18.94 15.03 -4.41
C ALA A 256 -19.15 13.57 -4.89
N PRO A 257 -20.31 13.23 -5.47
CA PRO A 257 -20.50 11.93 -6.11
C PRO A 257 -19.47 11.70 -7.22
N LEU A 258 -18.90 10.49 -7.30
CA LEU A 258 -17.84 10.14 -8.25
C LEU A 258 -18.36 9.62 -9.62
N ASP A 259 -19.68 9.58 -9.83
CA ASP A 259 -20.35 8.93 -10.97
C ASP A 259 -21.14 9.89 -11.88
N GLY A 260 -20.66 11.12 -12.06
CA GLY A 260 -21.30 12.12 -12.93
C GLY A 260 -21.41 11.70 -14.40
N GLU A 261 -22.56 11.97 -15.04
CA GLU A 261 -22.80 11.63 -16.47
C GLU A 261 -21.86 12.38 -17.46
N ASP A 262 -21.14 13.41 -17.00
CA ASP A 262 -20.23 14.25 -17.80
C ASP A 262 -18.74 14.01 -17.46
N GLU A 263 -18.41 12.94 -16.72
CA GLU A 263 -17.03 12.63 -16.31
C GLU A 263 -16.12 12.30 -17.52
N PRO A 264 -14.89 12.85 -17.58
CA PRO A 264 -13.94 12.52 -18.63
C PRO A 264 -13.54 11.03 -18.59
N THR A 265 -13.25 10.48 -19.76
CA THR A 265 -12.71 9.12 -19.88
C THR A 265 -11.33 9.06 -19.23
N ALA A 266 -11.08 8.01 -18.45
CA ALA A 266 -9.79 7.85 -17.78
C ALA A 266 -8.66 7.71 -18.81
N ASP A 267 -7.58 8.46 -18.61
CA ASP A 267 -6.36 8.38 -19.40
C ASP A 267 -5.36 7.47 -18.69
N ARG A 268 -5.72 6.18 -18.52
CA ARG A 268 -4.90 5.18 -17.81
C ARG A 268 -3.84 4.50 -18.66
N LYS A 269 -3.64 4.95 -19.90
CA LYS A 269 -2.74 4.29 -20.83
C LYS A 269 -1.45 5.07 -20.97
N ALA A 270 -0.34 4.50 -20.55
CA ALA A 270 0.98 5.02 -20.87
C ALA A 270 1.14 5.24 -22.38
N GLU A 271 1.86 6.30 -22.78
CA GLU A 271 2.13 6.63 -24.19
C GLU A 271 3.13 5.63 -24.84
N ASN A 272 2.74 4.37 -24.96
CA ASN A 272 3.53 3.29 -25.53
C ASN A 272 2.64 2.27 -26.29
N ASP A 273 3.30 1.28 -26.91
CA ASP A 273 2.64 0.23 -27.70
C ASP A 273 2.16 -0.97 -26.86
N VAL A 274 2.25 -0.90 -25.53
CA VAL A 274 1.80 -1.98 -24.63
C VAL A 274 0.26 -2.05 -24.66
N SER A 275 -0.28 -3.25 -24.86
CA SER A 275 -1.72 -3.51 -24.80
C SER A 275 -2.12 -4.11 -23.45
N ASP A 276 -3.41 -4.04 -23.11
CA ASP A 276 -3.93 -4.68 -21.90
C ASP A 276 -3.63 -6.20 -21.88
N VAL A 277 -3.59 -6.85 -23.06
CA VAL A 277 -3.21 -8.26 -23.19
C VAL A 277 -1.73 -8.48 -22.84
N ASP A 278 -0.85 -7.54 -23.19
CA ASP A 278 0.57 -7.61 -22.82
C ASP A 278 0.74 -7.43 -21.29
N VAL A 279 0.01 -6.49 -20.69
CA VAL A 279 0.01 -6.28 -19.23
C VAL A 279 -0.53 -7.52 -18.50
N LEU A 280 -1.63 -8.10 -18.99
CA LEU A 280 -2.21 -9.31 -18.43
C LEU A 280 -1.28 -10.52 -18.54
N ASN A 281 -0.59 -10.70 -19.67
CA ASN A 281 0.39 -11.77 -19.80
C ASN A 281 1.64 -11.56 -18.94
N TYR A 282 2.01 -10.30 -18.70
CA TYR A 282 3.03 -9.97 -17.71
C TYR A 282 2.58 -10.36 -16.30
N ALA A 283 1.38 -9.96 -15.88
CA ALA A 283 0.82 -10.36 -14.58
C ALA A 283 0.73 -11.89 -14.47
N LEU A 284 0.15 -12.56 -15.47
CA LEU A 284 0.03 -14.02 -15.53
C LEU A 284 1.37 -14.76 -15.39
N THR A 285 2.48 -14.15 -15.85
CA THR A 285 3.81 -14.73 -15.66
C THR A 285 4.20 -14.77 -14.18
N LEU A 286 3.87 -13.73 -13.42
CA LEU A 286 4.11 -13.65 -11.98
C LEU A 286 3.17 -14.59 -11.22
N GLU A 287 1.88 -14.58 -11.56
CA GLU A 287 0.90 -15.50 -10.97
C GLU A 287 1.28 -16.97 -11.17
N HIS A 288 1.82 -17.33 -12.34
CA HIS A 288 2.34 -18.68 -12.58
C HIS A 288 3.53 -19.01 -11.68
N LEU A 289 4.42 -18.04 -11.43
CA LEU A 289 5.57 -18.19 -10.55
C LEU A 289 5.13 -18.41 -9.09
N GLU A 290 4.22 -17.58 -8.58
CA GLU A 290 3.68 -17.65 -7.21
C GLU A 290 2.83 -18.90 -7.00
N ASN A 291 1.90 -19.21 -7.90
CA ASN A 291 1.10 -20.44 -7.83
C ASN A 291 2.00 -21.69 -7.86
N ALA A 292 3.02 -21.75 -8.72
CA ALA A 292 3.96 -22.86 -8.73
C ALA A 292 4.78 -22.93 -7.44
N PHE A 293 5.22 -21.79 -6.92
CA PHE A 293 5.96 -21.70 -5.67
C PHE A 293 5.20 -22.33 -4.48
N TYR A 294 3.94 -21.93 -4.27
CA TYR A 294 3.12 -22.49 -3.20
C TYR A 294 2.75 -23.94 -3.44
N ARG A 295 2.33 -24.28 -4.66
CA ARG A 295 1.98 -25.67 -5.03
C ARG A 295 3.13 -26.63 -4.74
N ASP A 296 4.35 -26.26 -5.13
CA ASP A 296 5.51 -27.13 -5.02
C ASP A 296 6.07 -27.12 -3.59
N GLY A 297 6.09 -25.96 -2.92
CA GLY A 297 6.56 -25.84 -1.53
C GLY A 297 5.66 -26.57 -0.52
N LEU A 298 4.34 -26.49 -0.69
CA LEU A 298 3.37 -27.22 0.13
C LEU A 298 3.37 -28.74 -0.15
N ALA A 299 3.87 -29.16 -1.31
CA ALA A 299 4.08 -30.58 -1.60
C ALA A 299 5.40 -31.11 -1.01
N GLU A 300 6.42 -30.26 -0.89
CA GLU A 300 7.74 -30.61 -0.36
C GLU A 300 7.77 -30.66 1.18
N PHE A 301 7.17 -29.66 1.85
CA PHE A 301 7.20 -29.55 3.31
C PHE A 301 5.88 -29.99 3.95
N SER A 302 5.97 -30.77 5.01
CA SER A 302 4.79 -31.10 5.83
C SER A 302 4.35 -29.94 6.73
N ASP A 303 3.08 -29.94 7.14
CA ASP A 303 2.54 -28.99 8.14
C ASP A 303 3.42 -28.90 9.39
N ASP A 304 3.92 -30.06 9.87
CA ASP A 304 4.83 -30.15 11.02
C ASP A 304 6.16 -29.44 10.77
N GLU A 305 6.69 -29.47 9.55
CA GLU A 305 7.92 -28.76 9.20
C GLU A 305 7.67 -27.25 9.07
N LEU A 306 6.57 -26.85 8.45
CA LEU A 306 6.18 -25.44 8.28
C LEU A 306 5.92 -24.76 9.64
N MET A 307 5.12 -25.37 10.51
CA MET A 307 4.81 -24.81 11.85
C MET A 307 6.02 -24.78 12.80
N ASN A 308 7.08 -25.53 12.49
CA ASN A 308 8.31 -25.58 13.28
C ASN A 308 9.51 -25.00 12.53
N ALA A 309 9.27 -24.18 11.49
CA ALA A 309 10.29 -23.40 10.83
C ALA A 309 11.08 -22.57 11.85
N SER A 310 12.41 -22.53 11.73
CA SER A 310 13.28 -21.87 12.71
C SER A 310 13.01 -20.36 12.85
N VAL A 311 12.60 -19.68 11.76
CA VAL A 311 12.19 -18.27 11.78
C VAL A 311 10.99 -18.03 12.69
N LEU A 312 10.15 -19.04 12.89
CA LEU A 312 8.95 -18.93 13.71
C LEU A 312 9.21 -19.19 15.21
N SER A 313 10.46 -19.37 15.65
CA SER A 313 10.78 -19.87 17.00
C SER A 313 10.28 -18.98 18.14
N ASP A 314 10.12 -17.68 17.86
CA ASP A 314 9.67 -16.70 18.85
C ASP A 314 8.14 -16.60 18.93
N TYR A 315 7.41 -17.21 17.98
CA TYR A 315 5.95 -17.20 17.94
C TYR A 315 5.32 -18.30 18.80
N GLY A 316 4.15 -17.97 19.37
CA GLY A 316 3.33 -18.89 20.12
C GLY A 316 2.80 -20.06 19.28
N GLU A 317 2.41 -21.14 19.95
CA GLU A 317 1.85 -22.34 19.29
C GLU A 317 0.62 -22.02 18.43
N GLU A 318 -0.27 -21.13 18.91
CA GLU A 318 -1.48 -20.73 18.19
C GLU A 318 -1.18 -20.20 16.77
N LEU A 319 -0.28 -19.22 16.66
CA LEU A 319 0.08 -18.64 15.36
C LEU A 319 0.79 -19.68 14.47
N ARG A 320 1.73 -20.44 15.04
CA ARG A 320 2.46 -21.48 14.30
C ARG A 320 1.55 -22.56 13.73
N MET A 321 0.52 -22.97 14.47
CA MET A 321 -0.47 -23.95 14.00
C MET A 321 -1.33 -23.44 12.83
N GLY A 322 -1.52 -22.12 12.72
CA GLY A 322 -2.25 -21.51 11.60
C GLY A 322 -1.43 -21.42 10.30
N VAL A 323 -0.09 -21.37 10.39
CA VAL A 323 0.79 -21.11 9.23
C VAL A 323 0.52 -22.03 8.03
N PRO A 324 0.44 -23.37 8.16
CA PRO A 324 0.17 -24.23 7.01
C PRO A 324 -1.16 -23.89 6.31
N GLY A 325 -2.24 -23.69 7.06
CA GLY A 325 -3.56 -23.37 6.50
C GLY A 325 -3.62 -21.98 5.86
N HIS A 326 -2.85 -21.03 6.37
CA HIS A 326 -2.70 -19.72 5.73
C HIS A 326 -1.94 -19.84 4.41
N LEU A 327 -0.84 -20.59 4.36
CA LEU A 327 -0.08 -20.81 3.11
C LEU A 327 -0.89 -21.59 2.07
N GLU A 328 -1.70 -22.57 2.48
CA GLU A 328 -2.65 -23.26 1.60
C GLU A 328 -3.69 -22.29 1.00
N THR A 329 -4.13 -21.32 1.80
CA THR A 329 -5.09 -20.31 1.37
C THR A 329 -4.46 -19.36 0.35
N VAL A 330 -3.23 -18.88 0.61
CA VAL A 330 -2.46 -18.07 -0.36
C VAL A 330 -2.32 -18.84 -1.68
N GLY A 331 -1.80 -20.07 -1.65
CA GLY A 331 -1.67 -20.88 -2.86
C GLY A 331 -3.00 -21.13 -3.61
N ALA A 332 -4.14 -21.16 -2.90
CA ALA A 332 -5.46 -21.23 -3.53
C ALA A 332 -5.89 -19.91 -4.18
N HIS A 333 -5.50 -18.77 -3.62
CA HIS A 333 -5.70 -17.44 -4.22
C HIS A 333 -4.87 -17.32 -5.50
N GLU A 334 -3.56 -17.61 -5.45
CA GLU A 334 -2.66 -17.57 -6.63
C GLU A 334 -3.20 -18.44 -7.78
N ALA A 335 -3.68 -19.66 -7.47
CA ALA A 335 -4.29 -20.53 -8.48
C ALA A 335 -5.57 -19.95 -9.11
N ALA A 336 -6.35 -19.21 -8.32
CA ALA A 336 -7.55 -18.54 -8.79
C ALA A 336 -7.20 -17.32 -9.66
N HIS A 337 -6.17 -16.55 -9.31
CA HIS A 337 -5.66 -15.44 -10.09
C HIS A 337 -5.13 -15.89 -11.46
N VAL A 338 -4.30 -16.94 -11.50
CA VAL A 338 -3.85 -17.57 -12.76
C VAL A 338 -5.04 -17.88 -13.67
N SER A 339 -6.07 -18.52 -13.12
CA SER A 339 -7.27 -18.90 -13.87
C SER A 339 -8.02 -17.68 -14.40
N ALA A 340 -8.26 -16.68 -13.54
CA ALA A 340 -8.99 -15.47 -13.88
C ALA A 340 -8.27 -14.62 -14.94
N ILE A 341 -6.96 -14.47 -14.82
CA ILE A 341 -6.16 -13.69 -15.76
C ILE A 341 -6.05 -14.42 -17.11
N ALA A 342 -5.79 -15.73 -17.12
CA ALA A 342 -5.77 -16.51 -18.36
C ALA A 342 -7.12 -16.44 -19.11
N ASP A 343 -8.23 -16.62 -18.40
CA ASP A 343 -9.58 -16.48 -18.97
C ASP A 343 -9.81 -15.08 -19.55
N THR A 344 -9.28 -14.04 -18.89
CA THR A 344 -9.41 -12.65 -19.34
C THR A 344 -8.59 -12.38 -20.59
N VAL A 345 -7.36 -12.91 -20.67
CA VAL A 345 -6.52 -12.84 -21.87
C VAL A 345 -7.23 -13.48 -23.07
N GLU A 346 -7.82 -14.67 -22.90
CA GLU A 346 -8.58 -15.33 -23.97
C GLU A 346 -9.81 -14.53 -24.40
N GLN A 347 -10.56 -13.96 -23.45
CA GLN A 347 -11.73 -13.12 -23.73
C GLN A 347 -11.38 -11.86 -24.53
N LEU A 348 -10.20 -11.29 -24.30
CA LEU A 348 -9.66 -10.17 -25.07
C LEU A 348 -9.05 -10.61 -26.43
N GLY A 349 -9.07 -11.90 -26.74
CA GLY A 349 -8.56 -12.46 -28.00
C GLY A 349 -7.04 -12.66 -28.01
N GLY A 350 -6.40 -12.58 -26.84
CA GLY A 350 -5.00 -12.90 -26.64
C GLY A 350 -4.75 -14.41 -26.52
N THR A 351 -3.48 -14.78 -26.35
CA THR A 351 -3.06 -16.13 -25.97
C THR A 351 -2.40 -16.03 -24.60
N PRO A 352 -2.92 -16.71 -23.57
CA PRO A 352 -2.29 -16.76 -22.26
C PRO A 352 -0.86 -17.29 -22.37
N VAL A 353 0.07 -16.66 -21.64
CA VAL A 353 1.42 -17.19 -21.47
C VAL A 353 1.35 -18.54 -20.73
N GLU A 354 2.24 -19.47 -21.09
CA GLU A 354 2.32 -20.78 -20.43
C GLU A 354 3.23 -20.70 -19.18
N GLU A 355 2.93 -21.51 -18.18
CA GLU A 355 3.77 -21.69 -16.99
C GLU A 355 5.20 -22.10 -17.39
N ALA A 356 6.21 -21.45 -16.79
CA ALA A 356 7.61 -21.79 -16.98
C ALA A 356 8.06 -22.90 -16.00
N ASN A 357 9.29 -23.38 -16.16
CA ASN A 357 9.93 -24.22 -15.14
C ASN A 357 10.69 -23.34 -14.16
N TYR A 358 10.60 -23.68 -12.87
CA TYR A 358 11.16 -22.87 -11.79
C TYR A 358 12.17 -23.64 -10.91
N ASP A 359 13.16 -22.93 -10.41
CA ASP A 359 14.04 -23.34 -9.30
C ASP A 359 14.06 -22.23 -8.25
N PHE A 360 13.42 -22.50 -7.11
CA PHE A 360 13.26 -21.54 -6.02
C PHE A 360 14.42 -21.57 -5.01
N GLY A 361 15.32 -22.56 -5.10
CA GLY A 361 16.55 -22.62 -4.30
C GLY A 361 16.39 -22.80 -2.78
N TYR A 362 15.18 -22.88 -2.23
CA TYR A 362 14.98 -23.15 -0.80
C TYR A 362 15.29 -24.61 -0.46
N THR A 363 15.83 -24.84 0.74
CA THR A 363 16.20 -26.17 1.23
C THR A 363 15.52 -26.53 2.55
N ASN A 364 14.84 -25.57 3.17
CA ASN A 364 14.14 -25.75 4.44
C ASN A 364 12.96 -24.76 4.57
N PRO A 365 12.03 -25.00 5.51
CA PRO A 365 10.84 -24.15 5.69
C PRO A 365 11.12 -22.67 5.96
N SER A 366 12.24 -22.32 6.63
CA SER A 366 12.57 -20.91 6.87
C SER A 366 13.04 -20.20 5.61
N GLU A 367 13.79 -20.89 4.75
CA GLU A 367 14.13 -20.37 3.43
C GLU A 367 12.89 -20.25 2.54
N PHE A 368 11.98 -21.23 2.58
CA PHE A 368 10.69 -21.16 1.89
C PHE A 368 9.89 -19.91 2.31
N LEU A 369 9.67 -19.69 3.61
CA LEU A 369 8.97 -18.49 4.09
C LEU A 369 9.67 -17.18 3.70
N GLY A 370 11.01 -17.18 3.63
CA GLY A 370 11.78 -16.03 3.17
C GLY A 370 11.60 -15.73 1.68
N VAL A 371 11.54 -16.77 0.83
CA VAL A 371 11.25 -16.63 -0.61
C VAL A 371 9.81 -16.20 -0.81
N ALA A 372 8.85 -16.78 -0.07
CA ALA A 372 7.44 -16.43 -0.11
C ALA A 372 7.26 -14.93 0.13
N ARG A 373 7.84 -14.39 1.21
CA ARG A 373 7.86 -12.95 1.49
C ARG A 373 8.38 -12.14 0.30
N ALA A 374 9.50 -12.56 -0.30
CA ALA A 374 10.12 -11.82 -1.39
C ALA A 374 9.24 -11.79 -2.65
N LEU A 375 8.54 -12.90 -2.95
CA LEU A 375 7.60 -12.99 -4.07
C LEU A 375 6.41 -12.07 -3.87
N GLU A 376 5.66 -12.20 -2.77
CA GLU A 376 4.46 -11.35 -2.55
C GLU A 376 4.80 -9.84 -2.55
N ASN A 377 5.90 -9.44 -1.91
CA ASN A 377 6.33 -8.02 -1.95
C ASN A 377 6.76 -7.58 -3.35
N THR A 378 7.18 -8.50 -4.22
CA THR A 378 7.44 -8.23 -5.62
C THR A 378 6.12 -8.12 -6.39
N GLY A 379 5.16 -9.03 -6.17
CA GLY A 379 3.80 -9.00 -6.71
C GLY A 379 3.10 -7.66 -6.44
N VAL A 380 3.05 -7.22 -5.19
CA VAL A 380 2.50 -5.89 -4.81
C VAL A 380 3.09 -4.77 -5.67
N SER A 381 4.41 -4.65 -5.69
CA SER A 381 5.07 -3.58 -6.44
C SER A 381 4.90 -3.69 -7.96
N ALA A 382 4.69 -4.91 -8.48
CA ALA A 382 4.49 -5.18 -9.90
C ALA A 382 3.11 -4.69 -10.35
N TYR A 383 2.07 -5.01 -9.59
CA TYR A 383 0.70 -4.53 -9.83
C TYR A 383 0.63 -3.01 -9.73
N ALA A 384 1.16 -2.41 -8.66
CA ALA A 384 1.22 -0.95 -8.51
C ALA A 384 1.96 -0.28 -9.68
N GLY A 385 3.07 -0.86 -10.14
CA GLY A 385 3.85 -0.35 -11.26
C GLY A 385 3.15 -0.41 -12.61
N GLN A 386 2.15 -1.28 -12.78
CA GLN A 386 1.36 -1.38 -14.01
C GLN A 386 0.01 -0.66 -13.94
N ALA A 387 -0.38 -0.06 -12.80
CA ALA A 387 -1.68 0.60 -12.63
C ALA A 387 -1.98 1.64 -13.73
N GLY A 388 -0.98 2.43 -14.12
CA GLY A 388 -1.06 3.44 -15.20
C GLY A 388 -0.84 2.91 -16.62
N THR A 389 -1.03 1.61 -16.86
CA THR A 389 -0.86 0.98 -18.18
C THR A 389 -2.11 0.23 -18.67
N VAL A 390 -3.13 0.07 -17.81
CA VAL A 390 -4.34 -0.71 -18.10
C VAL A 390 -5.47 0.21 -18.56
N ALA A 391 -5.82 0.13 -19.84
CA ALA A 391 -6.86 0.96 -20.43
C ALA A 391 -8.28 0.45 -20.16
N ASN A 392 -8.49 -0.87 -20.15
CA ASN A 392 -9.80 -1.46 -19.93
C ASN A 392 -10.24 -1.39 -18.45
N ASP A 393 -11.37 -0.73 -18.18
CA ASP A 393 -11.90 -0.52 -16.83
C ASP A 393 -12.20 -1.82 -16.07
N ALA A 394 -12.69 -2.86 -16.76
CA ALA A 394 -12.99 -4.14 -16.12
C ALA A 394 -11.70 -4.88 -15.75
N VAL A 395 -10.67 -4.80 -16.61
CA VAL A 395 -9.34 -5.35 -16.31
C VAL A 395 -8.70 -4.60 -15.15
N PHE A 396 -8.78 -3.27 -15.18
CA PHE A 396 -8.23 -2.40 -14.14
C PHE A 396 -8.89 -2.68 -12.78
N GLY A 397 -10.23 -2.72 -12.72
CA GLY A 397 -10.95 -3.01 -11.48
C GLY A 397 -10.61 -4.39 -10.89
N ALA A 398 -10.47 -5.42 -11.73
CA ALA A 398 -10.05 -6.74 -11.27
C ALA A 398 -8.60 -6.72 -10.74
N ALA A 399 -7.68 -6.03 -11.43
CA ALA A 399 -6.28 -5.92 -11.02
C ALA A 399 -6.10 -5.20 -9.68
N VAL A 400 -6.89 -4.14 -9.41
CA VAL A 400 -6.87 -3.44 -8.12
C VAL A 400 -7.31 -4.35 -6.97
N GLY A 401 -8.32 -5.19 -7.21
CA GLY A 401 -8.78 -6.17 -6.21
C GLY A 401 -7.76 -7.27 -5.93
N ILE A 402 -7.02 -7.72 -6.95
CA ILE A 402 -5.91 -8.67 -6.77
C ILE A 402 -4.76 -7.99 -6.01
N HIS A 403 -4.39 -6.77 -6.40
CA HIS A 403 -3.32 -6.01 -5.74
C HIS A 403 -3.52 -5.83 -4.23
N ALA A 404 -4.75 -5.60 -3.76
CA ALA A 404 -5.04 -5.58 -2.32
C ALA A 404 -4.77 -6.95 -1.66
N VAL A 405 -5.15 -8.05 -2.30
CA VAL A 405 -4.91 -9.40 -1.77
C VAL A 405 -3.43 -9.74 -1.70
N GLU A 406 -2.66 -9.40 -2.74
CA GLU A 406 -1.18 -9.48 -2.74
C GLU A 406 -0.58 -8.75 -1.53
N ALA A 407 -1.10 -7.55 -1.24
CA ALA A 407 -0.61 -6.77 -0.12
C ALA A 407 -0.98 -7.40 1.23
N ARG A 408 -2.15 -8.02 1.35
CA ARG A 408 -2.54 -8.78 2.55
C ARG A 408 -1.64 -10.00 2.77
N HIS A 409 -1.31 -10.74 1.70
CA HIS A 409 -0.37 -11.85 1.75
C HIS A 409 1.03 -11.36 2.18
N ALA A 410 1.52 -10.30 1.55
CA ALA A 410 2.81 -9.68 1.87
C ALA A 410 2.88 -9.24 3.35
N SER A 411 1.81 -8.68 3.91
CA SER A 411 1.71 -8.32 5.33
C SER A 411 1.96 -9.51 6.24
N PHE A 412 1.22 -10.60 6.00
CA PHE A 412 1.33 -11.81 6.80
C PHE A 412 2.71 -12.46 6.69
N LEU A 413 3.29 -12.51 5.49
CA LEU A 413 4.62 -13.10 5.30
C LEU A 413 5.75 -12.21 5.83
N ASN A 414 5.59 -10.89 5.79
CA ASN A 414 6.49 -9.96 6.49
C ASN A 414 6.48 -10.28 7.98
N GLU A 415 5.30 -10.42 8.59
CA GLU A 415 5.17 -10.79 9.99
C GLU A 415 5.85 -12.13 10.28
N LEU A 416 5.57 -13.20 9.53
CA LEU A 416 6.20 -14.52 9.74
C LEU A 416 7.73 -14.50 9.65
N ASN A 417 8.30 -13.49 8.98
CA ASN A 417 9.74 -13.31 8.82
C ASN A 417 10.35 -12.28 9.78
N VAL A 418 9.63 -11.88 10.82
CA VAL A 418 10.10 -10.95 11.87
C VAL A 418 10.46 -9.57 11.30
N GLU A 419 9.67 -9.14 10.33
CA GLU A 419 9.75 -7.82 9.68
C GLU A 419 8.45 -7.05 9.97
N SER A 420 8.46 -5.73 9.78
CA SER A 420 7.21 -4.95 9.87
C SER A 420 6.21 -5.46 8.84
N PRO A 421 4.94 -5.76 9.21
CA PRO A 421 3.92 -6.19 8.25
C PRO A 421 3.72 -5.16 7.13
N PHE A 422 3.84 -3.88 7.48
CA PHE A 422 3.76 -2.72 6.60
C PHE A 422 5.01 -1.85 6.84
N PRO A 423 6.08 -2.02 6.04
CA PRO A 423 7.37 -1.35 6.30
C PRO A 423 7.44 0.11 5.83
N MET A 424 6.48 0.55 5.01
CA MET A 424 6.45 1.86 4.36
C MET A 424 5.04 2.44 4.44
N ALA A 425 4.94 3.76 4.56
CA ALA A 425 3.66 4.47 4.50
C ALA A 425 3.07 4.51 3.08
N VAL A 426 3.88 4.41 2.04
CA VAL A 426 3.38 4.25 0.67
C VAL A 426 4.27 3.20 0.01
N ASP A 427 3.68 2.16 -0.57
CA ASP A 427 4.45 1.21 -1.34
C ASP A 427 4.97 1.82 -2.63
N GLU A 428 6.23 1.53 -2.91
CA GLU A 428 6.88 2.01 -4.12
C GLU A 428 6.62 1.03 -5.29
N PRO A 429 6.09 1.52 -6.41
CA PRO A 429 5.92 0.70 -7.61
C PRO A 429 7.28 0.31 -8.19
N ARG A 430 7.36 -0.89 -8.76
CA ARG A 430 8.53 -1.32 -9.56
C ARG A 430 8.23 -1.30 -11.04
N THR A 431 9.25 -0.98 -11.83
CA THR A 431 9.16 -1.11 -13.28
C THR A 431 9.11 -2.58 -13.68
N MET A 432 8.52 -2.88 -14.84
CA MET A 432 8.49 -4.23 -15.41
C MET A 432 9.91 -4.82 -15.55
N GLU A 433 10.93 -3.99 -15.86
CA GLU A 433 12.33 -4.44 -15.96
C GLU A 433 12.87 -4.93 -14.61
N GLU A 434 12.66 -4.16 -13.54
CA GLU A 434 13.08 -4.54 -12.17
C GLU A 434 12.37 -5.79 -11.69
N VAL A 435 11.07 -5.93 -11.97
CA VAL A 435 10.31 -7.11 -11.59
C VAL A 435 10.77 -8.34 -12.38
N ILE A 436 11.01 -8.21 -13.69
CA ILE A 436 11.53 -9.32 -14.51
C ILE A 436 12.94 -9.72 -14.07
N GLU A 437 13.79 -8.76 -13.65
CA GLU A 437 15.10 -9.08 -13.08
C GLU A 437 14.96 -9.94 -11.81
N ILE A 438 14.00 -9.61 -10.95
CA ILE A 438 13.71 -10.38 -9.73
C ILE A 438 13.08 -11.73 -10.09
N ALA A 439 11.95 -11.79 -10.80
CA ALA A 439 11.25 -13.03 -11.12
C ALA A 439 12.10 -13.98 -11.98
N GLY A 440 12.87 -13.42 -12.92
CA GLY A 440 13.73 -14.18 -13.84
C GLY A 440 14.84 -14.96 -13.16
N GLN A 441 15.18 -14.66 -11.90
CA GLN A 441 16.16 -15.45 -11.15
C GLN A 441 15.69 -16.87 -10.83
N PHE A 442 14.37 -17.11 -10.86
CA PHE A 442 13.76 -18.40 -10.57
C PHE A 442 13.45 -19.21 -11.82
N ILE A 443 13.44 -18.60 -13.01
CA ILE A 443 13.08 -19.27 -14.27
C ILE A 443 14.27 -20.08 -14.79
N VAL A 444 14.07 -21.37 -15.06
CA VAL A 444 15.08 -22.25 -15.64
C VAL A 444 14.71 -22.67 -17.06
N GLU A 445 15.65 -22.58 -18.00
CA GLU A 445 15.47 -23.10 -19.37
C GLU A 445 15.43 -24.64 -19.38
N GLU A 446 14.55 -25.22 -20.19
CA GLU A 446 14.47 -26.68 -20.43
C GLU A 446 15.68 -27.29 -21.14
#